data_AF-A0A925H1I1-F1
#
_entry.id   AF-A0A925H1I1-F1
#
_cell.length_a   1.000
_cell.length_b   1.000
_cell.length_c   1.000
_cell.angle_alpha   90.00
_cell.angle_beta   90.00
_cell.angle_gamma   90.00
#
_symmetry.space_group_name_H-M   'P 1'
#
loop_
_entity.id
_entity.type
_entity.pdbx_description
1 polymer ?
#
loop_
_entity_poly.entity_id
_entity_poly.type
_entity_poly.pdbx_seq_one_letter_code
_entity_poly.pdbx_strand_id
1 'polypeptide(L)'
;MAEAMARKYGSDVLIPSSAGTSAATQTHPTTRAVLREKNIDLGDHIPQRFSAVKPQYYDLIVNMSGRALQGTGDTLVETWDVADPMGQDEDFFRSTRDQIEMLVMRLILRIRTGKFDPPIDSKAASPQQ
;
A
#
# COMPACT_ATOMS: atom_id res chain seq x y z
N MET A 1 1.40 -1.49 -6.29
CA MET A 1 2.46 -2.28 -5.63
C MET A 1 1.92 -3.02 -4.41
N ALA A 2 1.42 -2.31 -3.39
CA ALA A 2 0.96 -2.89 -2.13
C ALA A 2 -0.04 -4.06 -2.30
N GLU A 3 -1.10 -3.88 -3.10
CA GLU A 3 -2.09 -4.95 -3.35
C GLU A 3 -1.43 -6.24 -3.87
N ALA A 4 -0.55 -6.14 -4.87
CA ALA A 4 0.06 -7.31 -5.48
C ALA A 4 0.95 -8.08 -4.51
N MET A 5 1.70 -7.37 -3.67
CA MET A 5 2.51 -7.98 -2.61
C MET A 5 1.62 -8.61 -1.53
N ALA A 6 0.55 -7.94 -1.13
CA ALA A 6 -0.40 -8.47 -0.16
C ALA A 6 -1.07 -9.75 -0.68
N ARG A 7 -1.44 -9.79 -1.98
CA ARG A 7 -1.97 -11.01 -2.63
C ARG A 7 -0.94 -12.12 -2.64
N LYS A 8 0.33 -11.82 -2.91
CA LYS A 8 1.39 -12.82 -2.98
C LYS A 8 1.76 -13.40 -1.62
N TYR A 9 1.87 -12.55 -0.60
CA TYR A 9 2.48 -12.93 0.69
C TYR A 9 1.47 -13.23 1.80
N GLY A 10 0.22 -12.76 1.67
CA GLY A 10 -0.79 -12.79 2.72
C GLY A 10 -2.16 -13.29 2.27
N SER A 11 -2.25 -14.06 1.18
CA SER A 11 -3.53 -14.60 0.67
C SER A 11 -4.25 -15.55 1.64
N ASP A 12 -3.54 -16.07 2.63
CA ASP A 12 -4.06 -16.88 3.73
C ASP A 12 -4.79 -16.06 4.80
N VAL A 13 -4.53 -14.75 4.89
CA VAL A 13 -5.07 -13.88 5.95
C VAL A 13 -5.71 -12.58 5.47
N LEU A 14 -5.56 -12.22 4.19
CA LEU A 14 -6.04 -10.96 3.62
C LEU A 14 -6.71 -11.18 2.27
N ILE A 15 -7.74 -10.36 2.00
CA ILE A 15 -8.28 -10.16 0.65
C ILE A 15 -8.02 -8.69 0.27
N PRO A 16 -6.86 -8.38 -0.35
CA PRO A 16 -6.52 -6.99 -0.65
C PRO A 16 -7.20 -6.50 -1.92
N SER A 17 -7.42 -5.19 -1.99
CA SER A 17 -7.72 -4.45 -3.22
C SER A 17 -7.14 -3.04 -3.10
N SER A 18 -6.84 -2.39 -4.23
CA SER A 18 -6.33 -1.03 -4.24
C SER A 18 -7.15 -0.09 -5.12
N ALA A 19 -7.13 1.18 -4.75
CA ALA A 19 -7.73 2.26 -5.52
C ALA A 19 -6.93 3.55 -5.33
N GLY A 20 -6.87 4.37 -6.37
CA GLY A 20 -6.20 5.67 -6.36
C GLY A 20 -7.19 6.83 -6.29
N THR A 21 -6.81 7.90 -5.59
CA THR A 21 -7.53 9.19 -5.63
C THR A 21 -7.41 9.87 -7.00
N SER A 22 -6.30 9.65 -7.69
CA SER A 22 -6.04 10.05 -9.09
C SER A 22 -5.71 8.83 -9.94
N ALA A 23 -6.67 7.91 -10.13
CA ALA A 23 -6.41 6.65 -10.82
C ALA A 23 -6.10 6.88 -12.32
N ALA A 24 -4.92 6.38 -12.74
CA ALA A 24 -4.52 6.32 -14.13
C ALA A 24 -5.32 5.26 -14.92
N THR A 25 -5.31 5.34 -16.24
CA THR A 25 -5.97 4.35 -17.11
C THR A 25 -5.23 3.01 -17.14
N GLN A 26 -3.92 3.03 -16.89
CA GLN A 26 -3.06 1.83 -16.88
C GLN A 26 -1.98 1.96 -15.80
N THR A 27 -1.49 0.82 -15.33
CA THR A 27 -0.33 0.82 -14.42
C THR A 27 0.94 1.26 -15.13
N HIS A 28 1.72 2.13 -14.49
CA HIS A 28 2.99 2.62 -15.01
C HIS A 28 3.95 1.46 -15.37
N PRO A 29 4.64 1.49 -16.53
CA PRO A 29 5.55 0.41 -16.95
C PRO A 29 6.66 0.13 -15.95
N THR A 30 7.27 1.17 -15.35
CA THR A 30 8.32 1.01 -14.33
C THR A 30 7.80 0.27 -13.10
N THR A 31 6.57 0.51 -12.67
CA THR A 31 5.94 -0.25 -11.58
C THR A 31 5.85 -1.74 -11.89
N ARG A 32 5.52 -2.10 -13.14
CA ARG A 32 5.51 -3.50 -13.59
C ARG A 32 6.93 -4.08 -13.61
N ALA A 33 7.91 -3.34 -14.12
CA ALA A 33 9.30 -3.78 -14.18
C ALA A 33 9.86 -4.10 -12.78
N VAL A 34 9.75 -3.18 -11.83
CA VAL A 34 10.28 -3.39 -10.47
C VAL A 34 9.54 -4.47 -9.69
N LEU A 35 8.25 -4.70 -9.95
CA LEU A 35 7.52 -5.83 -9.36
C LEU A 35 7.95 -7.18 -9.95
N ARG A 36 8.28 -7.24 -11.24
CA ARG A 36 8.80 -8.46 -11.88
C ARG A 36 10.14 -8.88 -11.32
N GLU A 37 11.00 -7.95 -10.90
CA GLU A 37 12.24 -8.27 -10.18
C GLU A 37 11.97 -9.07 -8.89
N LYS A 38 10.79 -8.89 -8.27
CA LYS A 38 10.33 -9.64 -7.09
C LYS A 38 9.48 -10.87 -7.46
N ASN A 39 9.47 -11.28 -8.72
CA ASN A 39 8.61 -12.34 -9.26
C ASN A 39 7.12 -12.07 -8.98
N ILE A 40 6.68 -10.83 -9.13
CA ILE A 40 5.28 -10.41 -9.03
C ILE A 40 4.85 -9.88 -10.39
N ASP A 41 3.90 -10.57 -11.03
CA ASP A 41 3.24 -10.07 -12.23
C ASP A 41 1.88 -9.44 -11.87
N LEU A 42 1.61 -8.28 -12.45
CA LEU A 42 0.33 -7.59 -12.30
C LEU A 42 -0.71 -8.08 -13.32
N GLY A 43 -0.31 -8.85 -14.34
CA GLY A 43 -1.21 -9.32 -15.39
C GLY A 43 -2.00 -8.17 -16.01
N ASP A 44 -3.32 -8.34 -16.12
CA ASP A 44 -4.23 -7.32 -16.65
C ASP A 44 -4.82 -6.39 -15.59
N HIS A 45 -4.13 -6.19 -14.46
CA HIS A 45 -4.61 -5.27 -13.41
C HIS A 45 -4.84 -3.85 -13.97
N ILE A 46 -6.05 -3.33 -13.74
CA ILE A 46 -6.49 -1.99 -14.12
C ILE A 46 -6.69 -1.16 -12.84
N PRO A 47 -6.06 0.03 -12.73
CA PRO A 47 -6.24 0.88 -11.57
C PRO A 47 -7.71 1.28 -11.35
N GLN A 48 -8.18 1.18 -10.11
CA GLN A 48 -9.52 1.59 -9.72
C GLN A 48 -9.52 2.98 -9.08
N ARG A 49 -10.64 3.71 -9.22
CA ARG A 49 -10.82 5.02 -8.59
C ARG A 49 -11.37 4.86 -7.18
N PHE A 50 -10.79 5.59 -6.22
CA PHE A 50 -11.24 5.56 -4.83
C PHE A 50 -12.71 6.02 -4.68
N SER A 51 -13.18 6.93 -5.54
CA SER A 51 -14.59 7.37 -5.55
C SER A 51 -15.60 6.27 -5.85
N ALA A 52 -15.18 5.14 -6.43
CA ALA A 52 -16.03 3.97 -6.67
C ALA A 52 -15.94 2.93 -5.54
N VAL A 53 -14.99 3.09 -4.62
CA VAL A 53 -14.81 2.21 -3.47
C VAL A 53 -15.89 2.52 -2.43
N LYS A 54 -16.41 1.47 -1.79
CA LYS A 54 -17.33 1.56 -0.66
C LYS A 54 -16.57 1.18 0.61
N PRO A 55 -16.08 2.15 1.41
CA PRO A 55 -15.24 1.91 2.58
C PRO A 55 -15.81 0.88 3.56
N GLN A 56 -17.13 0.86 3.74
CA GLN A 56 -17.83 -0.04 4.67
C GLN A 56 -17.69 -1.54 4.34
N TYR A 57 -17.16 -1.91 3.17
CA TYR A 57 -16.88 -3.31 2.83
C TYR A 57 -15.46 -3.75 3.19
N TYR A 58 -14.68 -2.88 3.84
CA TYR A 58 -13.31 -3.15 4.23
C TYR A 58 -13.18 -3.04 5.74
N ASP A 59 -12.45 -3.99 6.35
CA ASP A 59 -12.10 -3.92 7.77
C ASP A 59 -11.00 -2.88 8.05
N LEU A 60 -10.14 -2.63 7.06
CA LEU A 60 -9.00 -1.74 7.12
C LEU A 60 -8.76 -1.07 5.77
N ILE A 61 -8.57 0.25 5.80
CA ILE A 61 -8.04 1.05 4.69
C ILE A 61 -6.62 1.46 5.02
N VAL A 62 -5.69 1.12 4.13
CA VAL A 62 -4.32 1.63 4.18
C VAL A 62 -4.20 2.85 3.26
N ASN A 63 -3.99 4.02 3.85
CA ASN A 63 -3.85 5.28 3.14
C ASN A 63 -2.37 5.62 2.90
N MET A 64 -1.99 5.72 1.62
CA MET A 64 -0.64 6.14 1.20
C MET A 64 -0.67 7.50 0.47
N SER A 65 -1.79 8.22 0.50
CA SER A 65 -1.94 9.45 -0.32
C SER A 65 -1.29 10.70 0.30
N GLY A 66 -0.82 10.62 1.55
CA GLY A 66 -0.32 11.77 2.31
C GLY A 66 -1.40 12.82 2.62
N ARG A 67 -2.68 12.53 2.35
CA ARG A 67 -3.82 13.42 2.59
C ARG A 67 -4.89 12.70 3.41
N ALA A 68 -5.65 13.45 4.18
CA ALA A 68 -6.82 12.91 4.87
C ALA A 68 -7.85 12.40 3.83
N LEU A 69 -8.26 11.14 3.95
CA LEU A 69 -9.35 10.60 3.14
C LEU A 69 -10.68 11.07 3.72
N GLN A 70 -11.60 11.45 2.84
CA GLN A 70 -12.98 11.76 3.21
C GLN A 70 -13.89 10.58 2.92
N GLY A 71 -15.00 10.46 3.65
CA GLY A 71 -16.03 9.47 3.39
C GLY A 71 -15.66 8.04 3.81
N THR A 72 -14.68 7.85 4.68
CA THR A 72 -14.30 6.52 5.21
C THR A 72 -15.28 5.97 6.26
N GLY A 73 -16.18 6.82 6.78
CA GLY A 73 -17.10 6.44 7.85
C GLY A 73 -16.35 5.93 9.08
N ASP A 74 -16.84 4.83 9.65
CA ASP A 74 -16.24 4.16 10.81
C ASP A 74 -15.18 3.12 10.44
N THR A 75 -14.80 3.02 9.16
CA THR A 75 -13.77 2.08 8.71
C THR A 75 -12.42 2.47 9.28
N LEU A 76 -11.66 1.51 9.82
CA LEU A 76 -10.33 1.76 10.34
C LEU A 76 -9.40 2.23 9.20
N VAL A 77 -8.67 3.32 9.45
CA VAL A 77 -7.69 3.86 8.50
C VAL A 77 -6.30 3.87 9.14
N GLU A 78 -5.36 3.17 8.52
CA GLU A 78 -3.93 3.25 8.84
C GLU A 78 -3.21 4.06 7.77
N THR A 79 -2.36 5.00 8.15
CA THR A 79 -1.58 5.81 7.19
C THR A 79 -0.17 5.27 7.10
N TRP A 80 0.30 5.02 5.87
CA TRP A 80 1.69 4.71 5.59
C TRP A 80 2.35 5.90 4.89
N ASP A 81 3.45 6.35 5.47
CA ASP A 81 4.27 7.42 4.91
C ASP A 81 5.21 6.84 3.84
N VAL A 82 4.74 6.89 2.60
CA VAL A 82 5.45 6.35 1.42
C VAL A 82 5.44 7.42 0.34
N ALA A 83 6.62 7.76 -0.16
CA ALA A 83 6.76 8.74 -1.24
C ALA A 83 6.21 8.19 -2.57
N ASP A 84 5.48 9.04 -3.30
CA ASP A 84 4.96 8.71 -4.64
C ASP A 84 6.12 8.67 -5.66
N PRO A 85 6.38 7.52 -6.32
CA PRO A 85 7.49 7.37 -7.25
C PRO A 85 7.20 7.99 -8.63
N MET A 86 5.98 8.47 -8.89
CA MET A 86 5.62 9.02 -10.19
C MET A 86 6.52 10.21 -10.58
N GLY A 87 7.14 10.11 -11.76
CA GLY A 87 8.09 11.11 -12.28
C GLY A 87 9.53 10.97 -11.78
N GLN A 88 9.83 9.97 -10.95
CA GLN A 88 11.18 9.67 -10.46
C GLN A 88 11.88 8.60 -11.31
N ASP A 89 13.16 8.36 -11.03
CA ASP A 89 13.96 7.31 -11.66
C ASP A 89 13.65 5.90 -11.15
N GLU A 90 14.18 4.88 -11.84
CA GLU A 90 13.89 3.48 -11.55
C GLU A 90 14.39 3.04 -10.16
N ASP A 91 15.49 3.60 -9.67
CA ASP A 91 16.02 3.30 -8.34
C ASP A 91 15.11 3.83 -7.23
N PHE A 92 14.48 4.98 -7.46
CA PHE A 92 13.43 5.48 -6.59
C PHE A 92 12.21 4.55 -6.60
N PHE A 93 11.77 4.06 -7.76
CA PHE A 93 10.70 3.06 -7.85
C PHE A 93 11.03 1.78 -7.07
N ARG A 94 12.28 1.30 -7.13
CA ARG A 94 12.75 0.14 -6.35
C ARG A 94 12.72 0.43 -4.85
N SER A 95 13.19 1.61 -4.44
CA SER A 95 13.21 2.03 -3.04
C SER A 95 11.79 2.12 -2.46
N THR A 96 10.86 2.74 -3.19
CA THR A 96 9.43 2.76 -2.83
C THR A 96 8.84 1.35 -2.77
N ARG A 97 9.14 0.50 -3.76
CA ARG A 97 8.69 -0.90 -3.79
C ARG A 97 9.13 -1.63 -2.52
N ASP A 98 10.41 -1.53 -2.16
CA ASP A 98 10.97 -2.25 -1.03
C ASP A 98 10.42 -1.70 0.31
N GLN A 99 10.18 -0.39 0.41
CA GLN A 99 9.48 0.20 1.56
C GLN A 99 8.05 -0.35 1.70
N ILE A 100 7.28 -0.37 0.62
CA ILE A 100 5.93 -0.92 0.61
C ILE A 100 5.95 -2.42 0.97
N GLU A 101 6.91 -3.17 0.47
CA GLU A 101 7.06 -4.60 0.77
C GLU A 101 7.24 -4.85 2.27
N MET A 102 8.12 -4.08 2.93
CA MET A 102 8.32 -4.17 4.38
C MET A 102 7.03 -3.88 5.15
N LEU A 103 6.30 -2.81 4.79
CA LEU A 103 5.05 -2.42 5.44
C LEU A 103 3.95 -3.47 5.26
N VAL A 104 3.81 -4.02 4.06
CA VAL A 104 2.87 -5.10 3.76
C VAL A 104 3.20 -6.36 4.58
N MET A 105 4.46 -6.76 4.62
CA MET A 105 4.89 -7.94 5.40
C MET A 105 4.61 -7.74 6.90
N ARG A 106 4.86 -6.54 7.43
CA ARG A 106 4.52 -6.21 8.83
C ARG A 106 3.03 -6.32 9.08
N LEU A 107 2.19 -5.76 8.20
CA LEU A 107 0.74 -5.86 8.31
C LEU A 107 0.25 -7.32 8.30
N ILE A 108 0.79 -8.14 7.41
CA ILE A 108 0.47 -9.58 7.33
C ILE A 108 0.81 -10.29 8.65
N LEU A 109 2.01 -10.06 9.20
CA LEU A 109 2.41 -10.65 10.47
C LEU A 109 1.54 -10.17 11.63
N ARG A 110 1.18 -8.89 11.64
CA ARG A 110 0.28 -8.27 12.62
C ARG A 110 -1.07 -9.00 12.65
N ILE A 111 -1.63 -9.25 11.47
CA ILE A 111 -2.93 -9.93 11.30
C ILE A 111 -2.81 -11.43 11.64
N ARG A 112 -1.78 -12.13 11.17
CA ARG A 112 -1.54 -13.56 11.50
C ARG A 112 -1.40 -13.82 13.00
N THR A 113 -0.76 -12.91 13.71
CA THR A 113 -0.49 -13.07 15.15
C THR A 113 -1.59 -12.50 16.05
N GLY A 114 -2.57 -11.80 15.47
CA GLY A 114 -3.62 -11.10 16.23
C GLY A 114 -3.09 -9.98 17.15
N LYS A 115 -1.81 -9.62 17.04
CA LYS A 115 -1.19 -8.55 17.83
C LYS A 115 -1.32 -7.24 17.06
N PHE A 116 -2.25 -6.37 17.42
CA PHE A 116 -2.25 -4.99 16.93
C PHE A 116 -1.14 -4.20 17.65
N ASP A 117 0.03 -4.07 17.03
CA ASP A 117 1.00 -3.05 17.46
C ASP A 117 0.38 -1.66 17.26
N PRO A 118 0.71 -0.67 18.11
CA PRO A 118 0.28 0.71 17.90
C PRO A 118 0.79 1.25 16.54
N PRO A 119 0.06 2.20 15.91
CA PRO A 119 0.45 2.81 14.64
C PRO A 119 1.89 3.36 14.69
N ILE A 120 2.62 3.23 13.58
CA ILE A 120 3.96 3.80 13.46
C ILE A 120 3.83 5.32 13.30
N ASP A 121 4.09 6.08 14.36
CA ASP A 121 4.43 7.49 14.21
C ASP A 121 5.87 7.58 13.66
N SER A 122 6.02 7.91 12.38
CA SER A 122 7.32 8.09 11.72
C SER A 122 8.15 9.27 12.26
N LYS A 123 7.70 9.94 13.33
CA LYS A 123 8.42 11.06 13.98
C LYS A 123 9.25 10.70 15.21
N ALA A 124 9.26 9.46 15.68
CA ALA A 124 9.98 9.09 16.90
C ALA A 124 11.46 8.68 16.70
N ALA A 125 12.05 8.95 15.53
CA ALA A 125 13.49 8.75 15.29
C ALA A 125 14.21 10.10 15.14
N SER A 126 14.32 10.83 16.24
CA SER A 126 15.36 11.85 16.41
C SER A 126 15.82 11.80 17.86
N PRO A 127 16.96 11.18 18.17
CA PRO A 127 17.67 11.50 19.39
C PRO A 127 18.19 12.92 19.23
N GLN A 128 17.57 13.89 19.93
CA GLN A 128 18.25 15.16 20.17
C GLN A 128 19.46 14.85 21.05
N GLN A 129 20.65 15.03 20.47
CA GLN A 129 21.89 15.28 21.19
C GLN A 129 21.85 16.69 21.79
#